data_AF-A0A2D9F2U1-F1
#
_entry.id   AF-A0A2D9F2U1-F1
#
_cell.length_a   1.000
_cell.length_b   1.000
_cell.length_c   1.000
_cell.angle_alpha   90.00
_cell.angle_beta   90.00
_cell.angle_gamma   90.00
#
_symmetry.space_group_name_H-M   'P 1'
#
loop_
_entity.id
_entity.type
_entity.pdbx_description
1 polymer ?
#
loop_
_entity_poly.entity_id
_entity_poly.type
_entity_poly.pdbx_seq_one_letter_code
_entity_poly.pdbx_strand_id
1 'polypeptide(L)' 'MSDIDYEAKPLSRVNIRDFATNVRSAVGYSKSPFIPIDDLLEFVLPKVLEGFSYDVWSEEEMGRSHGLADPETCTIILR' A
#
# COMPACT_ATOMS: atom_id res chain seq x y z
N MET A 1 1.48 -19.39 10.98
CA MET A 1 2.30 -18.68 9.99
C MET A 1 2.86 -17.47 10.68
N SER A 2 4.14 -17.18 10.45
CA SER A 2 4.93 -16.13 11.14
C SER A 2 4.19 -14.80 11.14
N ASP A 3 4.14 -14.14 12.29
CA ASP A 3 3.80 -12.71 12.40
C ASP A 3 4.75 -11.94 11.48
N ILE A 4 4.29 -11.58 10.28
CA ILE A 4 4.99 -10.64 9.40
C ILE A 4 4.71 -9.26 10.00
N ASP A 5 5.42 -8.93 11.08
CA ASP A 5 5.37 -7.60 11.69
C ASP A 5 6.47 -6.76 11.04
N TYR A 6 6.19 -6.21 9.87
CA TYR A 6 7.09 -5.27 9.22
C TYR A 6 7.00 -3.92 9.93
N GLU A 7 7.97 -3.64 10.81
CA GLU A 7 8.07 -2.36 11.48
C GLU A 7 8.63 -1.30 10.52
N ALA A 8 7.76 -0.39 10.05
CA ALA A 8 8.18 0.74 9.24
C ALA A 8 9.10 1.67 10.04
N LYS A 9 10.25 2.04 9.47
CA LYS A 9 11.17 2.98 10.11
C LYS A 9 10.45 4.32 10.37
N PRO A 10 10.58 4.90 11.58
CA PRO A 10 9.93 6.16 11.89
C PRO A 10 10.51 7.29 11.01
N LEU A 11 9.63 8.00 10.30
CA LEU A 11 9.96 9.17 9.50
C LEU A 11 9.32 10.43 10.12
N SER A 12 9.83 11.61 9.76
CA SER A 12 9.20 12.86 10.19
C SER A 12 7.78 12.96 9.61
N ARG A 13 6.82 13.48 10.41
CA ARG A 13 5.43 13.69 9.95
C ARG A 13 5.35 14.59 8.71
N VAL A 14 6.28 15.52 8.57
CA VAL A 14 6.39 16.41 7.41
C VAL A 14 6.77 15.59 6.18
N ASN A 15 7.82 14.78 6.26
CA ASN A 15 8.28 13.95 5.14
C ASN A 15 7.20 12.97 4.67
N ILE A 16 6.47 12.35 5.60
CA ILE A 16 5.36 11.44 5.27
C ILE A 16 4.27 12.18 4.47
N ARG A 17 3.90 13.40 4.90
CA ARG A 17 2.88 14.21 4.22
C ARG A 17 3.34 14.69 2.85
N ASP A 18 4.58 15.15 2.76
CA ASP A 18 5.14 15.65 1.51
C ASP A 18 5.22 14.52 0.48
N PHE A 19 5.70 13.34 0.89
CA PHE A 19 5.71 12.15 0.05
C PHE A 19 4.30 11.77 -0.41
N ALA A 20 3.33 11.65 0.49
CA ALA A 20 1.95 11.32 0.14
C ALA A 20 1.31 12.36 -0.80
N THR A 21 1.62 13.65 -0.61
CA THR A 21 1.13 14.75 -1.47
C THR A 21 1.72 14.65 -2.88
N ASN A 22 3.01 14.32 -2.98
CA ASN A 22 3.68 14.13 -4.26
C ASN A 22 3.10 12.93 -5.03
N VAL A 23 2.89 11.79 -4.34
CA VAL A 23 2.21 10.62 -4.93
C VAL A 23 0.83 11.01 -5.44
N ARG A 24 0.00 11.64 -4.61
CA ARG A 24 -1.34 12.12 -5.00
C ARG A 24 -1.30 13.01 -6.23
N SER A 25 -0.34 13.92 -6.32
CA SER A 25 -0.17 14.80 -7.47
C SER A 25 0.18 14.02 -8.74
N ALA A 26 1.12 13.07 -8.64
CA ALA A 26 1.57 12.26 -9.76
C ALA A 26 0.45 11.39 -10.35
N VAL A 27 -0.49 10.92 -9.52
CA VAL A 27 -1.64 10.12 -9.96
C VAL A 27 -2.92 10.95 -10.23
N GLY A 28 -2.83 12.28 -10.22
CA GLY A 28 -3.95 13.16 -10.59
C GLY A 28 -4.98 13.43 -9.49
N TYR A 29 -4.72 13.04 -8.25
CA TYR A 29 -5.62 13.19 -7.09
C TYR A 29 -5.24 14.33 -6.13
N SER A 30 -4.45 15.31 -6.59
CA SER A 30 -3.97 16.44 -5.74
C SER A 30 -5.09 17.25 -5.08
N LYS A 31 -6.27 17.33 -5.71
CA LYS A 31 -7.44 18.08 -5.19
C LYS A 31 -8.54 17.18 -4.63
N SER A 32 -8.33 15.87 -4.62
CA SER A 32 -9.34 14.92 -4.13
C SER A 32 -9.17 14.71 -2.63
N PRO A 33 -10.26 14.73 -1.84
CA PRO A 33 -10.19 14.36 -0.43
C PRO A 33 -9.84 12.88 -0.23
N PHE A 34 -10.20 12.03 -1.20
CA PHE A 34 -9.99 10.58 -1.17
C PHE A 34 -9.09 10.13 -2.32
N ILE A 35 -8.33 9.07 -2.08
CA ILE A 35 -7.60 8.36 -3.13
C ILE A 35 -8.40 7.07 -3.43
N PRO A 36 -8.71 6.75 -4.69
CA PRO A 36 -9.31 5.46 -5.02
C PRO A 36 -8.23 4.39 -4.84
N ILE A 37 -8.24 3.76 -3.67
CA ILE A 37 -7.19 2.82 -3.28
C ILE A 37 -7.20 1.58 -4.17
N ASP A 38 -8.39 1.09 -4.54
CA ASP A 38 -8.56 -0.08 -5.40
C ASP A 38 -7.92 0.17 -6.77
N ASP A 39 -8.22 1.30 -7.41
CA ASP A 39 -7.60 1.67 -8.70
C ASP A 39 -6.08 1.82 -8.60
N LEU A 40 -5.59 2.35 -7.47
CA LEU A 40 -4.17 2.53 -7.24
C LEU A 40 -3.46 1.18 -7.14
N LEU A 41 -4.00 0.25 -6.33
CA LEU A 41 -3.43 -1.07 -6.11
C LEU A 41 -3.53 -1.95 -7.36
N GLU A 42 -4.66 -1.92 -8.07
CA GLU A 42 -4.90 -2.82 -9.21
C GLU A 42 -4.31 -2.31 -10.53
N PHE A 43 -4.36 -0.99 -10.80
CA PHE A 43 -4.07 -0.47 -12.14
C PHE A 43 -2.85 0.44 -12.21
N VAL A 44 -2.43 1.04 -11.10
CA VAL A 44 -1.32 1.99 -11.08
C VAL A 44 -0.04 1.34 -10.59
N LEU A 45 -0.01 0.81 -9.36
CA LEU A 45 1.20 0.26 -8.75
C LEU A 45 1.87 -0.85 -9.60
N PRO A 46 1.13 -1.82 -10.19
CA PRO A 46 1.74 -2.84 -11.04
C PRO A 46 2.47 -2.29 -12.28
N LYS A 47 2.15 -1.06 -12.70
CA LYS A 47 2.77 -0.41 -13.87
C LYS A 47 3.97 0.46 -13.51
N VAL A 48 4.00 1.02 -12.30
CA VAL A 48 5.04 1.98 -11.89
C VAL A 48 6.07 1.37 -10.95
N LEU A 49 5.75 0.24 -10.33
CA LEU A 49 6.61 -0.46 -9.39
C LEU A 49 6.83 -1.89 -9.89
N GLU A 50 8.02 -2.14 -10.44
CA GLU A 50 8.39 -3.45 -10.96
C GLU A 50 8.36 -4.51 -9.85
N GLY A 51 7.74 -5.65 -10.13
CA GLY A 51 7.60 -6.74 -9.17
C GLY A 51 6.50 -6.54 -8.13
N PHE A 52 5.72 -5.45 -8.20
CA PHE A 52 4.59 -5.25 -7.30
C PHE A 52 3.51 -6.31 -7.52
N SER A 53 3.02 -6.89 -6.42
CA SER A 53 1.90 -7.82 -6.39
C SER A 53 0.80 -7.35 -5.45
N TYR A 54 -0.46 -7.55 -5.86
CA TYR A 54 -1.63 -7.29 -5.04
C TYR A 54 -2.52 -8.52 -5.01
N ASP A 55 -2.86 -8.98 -3.81
CA ASP A 55 -3.75 -10.12 -3.58
C ASP A 55 -4.87 -9.78 -2.60
N VAL A 56 -5.98 -10.51 -2.72
CA VAL A 56 -7.11 -10.44 -1.79
C VAL A 56 -7.29 -11.81 -1.16
N TRP A 57 -7.19 -11.88 0.16
CA TRP A 57 -7.28 -13.11 0.93
C TRP A 57 -8.55 -13.13 1.77
N SER A 58 -9.05 -14.33 2.04
CA SER A 58 -10.18 -14.54 2.93
C SER A 58 -9.83 -14.27 4.40
N GLU A 59 -10.85 -14.16 5.25
CA GLU A 59 -10.65 -14.02 6.70
C GLU A 59 -9.89 -15.22 7.31
N GLU A 60 -10.11 -16.43 6.76
CA GLU A 60 -9.45 -17.65 7.21
C GLU A 60 -7.93 -17.60 6.92
N GLU A 61 -7.55 -17.11 5.74
CA GLU A 61 -6.15 -16.97 5.32
C GLU A 61 -5.42 -15.83 6.05
N MET A 62 -6.12 -14.73 6.34
CA MET A 62 -5.56 -13.53 6.99
C MET A 62 -5.59 -13.57 8.53
N GLY A 63 -6.39 -14.46 9.11
CA GLY A 63 -6.59 -14.57 10.56
C GLY A 63 -7.10 -13.26 11.17
N ARG A 64 -6.29 -12.65 12.05
CA ARG A 64 -6.65 -11.38 12.72
C ARG A 64 -6.23 -10.13 11.95
N SER A 65 -5.42 -10.28 10.90
CA SER A 65 -4.93 -9.13 10.13
C SER A 65 -6.01 -8.60 9.18
N HIS A 66 -6.04 -7.28 8.95
CA HIS A 66 -6.88 -6.65 7.92
C HIS A 66 -6.10 -6.30 6.64
N GLY A 67 -4.77 -6.31 6.73
CA GLY A 67 -3.92 -6.11 5.58
C GLY A 67 -2.48 -6.42 5.93
N LEU A 68 -1.71 -6.84 4.93
CA LEU A 68 -0.30 -7.13 5.04
C LEU A 68 0.43 -6.37 3.93
N ALA A 69 1.59 -5.81 4.26
CA ALA A 69 2.50 -5.24 3.30
C ALA A 69 3.87 -5.84 3.55
N ASP A 70 4.42 -6.52 2.54
CA ASP A 70 5.74 -7.13 2.58
C ASP A 70 6.67 -6.41 1.59
N PRO A 71 7.59 -5.57 2.08
CA PRO A 71 8.52 -4.85 1.23
C PRO A 71 9.61 -5.72 0.60
N GLU A 72 9.88 -6.92 1.12
CA GLU A 72 10.86 -7.83 0.53
C GLU A 72 10.32 -8.44 -0.78
N THR A 73 9.04 -8.80 -0.78
CA THR A 73 8.36 -9.34 -1.96
C THR A 73 7.59 -8.30 -2.77
N CYS A 74 7.57 -7.04 -2.32
CA CYS A 74 6.79 -5.95 -2.93
C CYS A 74 5.28 -6.27 -3.02
N THR A 75 4.74 -6.95 -2.02
CA THR A 75 3.36 -7.46 -2.03
C THR A 75 2.47 -6.70 -1.04
N ILE A 76 1.25 -6.38 -1.47
CA ILE A 76 0.16 -5.93 -0.59
C ILE A 76 -0.96 -6.97 -0.62
N ILE A 77 -1.48 -7.34 0.54
CA ILE A 77 -2.59 -8.28 0.69
C ILE A 77 -3.67 -7.60 1.54
N LEU A 78 -4.93 -7.65 1.08
CA LEU A 78 -6.09 -7.12 1.82
C LEU A 78 -7.18 -8.19 1.98
N ARG A 79 -8.11 -7.98 2.92
CA ARG A 79 -9.35 -8.76 3.10
C ARG A 79 -10.58 -7.88 3.12
#